data_AF-A0A2T0RIB0-F1
#
_entry.id   AF-A0A2T0RIB0-F1
#
_cell.length_a   1.000
_cell.length_b   1.000
_cell.length_c   1.000
_cell.angle_alpha   90.00
_cell.angle_beta   90.00
_cell.angle_gamma   90.00
#
_symmetry.space_group_name_H-M   'P 1'
#
loop_
_entity.id
_entity.type
_entity.pdbx_description
1 polymer ?
#
loop_
_entity_poly.entity_id
_entity_poly.type
_entity_poly.pdbx_seq_one_letter_code
_entity_poly.pdbx_strand_id
1 'polypeptide(L)'
;MARLPRAIGENLHFLCAELDGQLAGLQSYFEAPATGVAQKVILRAGYSDNLRARVHNASQRGLSARKLGQSQRMLLQNMDMVGRNLDMISRLARRSLIHAEDVQRKEMLRPEVYPKAIKSVRRSIADILPAIEASESKLAVAIGQSKGRLDDLYDQVFRTYTRDMRKSKQTEDLANSLLAANELRRMGDALQSISEGILSVNIGQSVQFERYFTLRSILSRTDANNDDLELEPLAETRSGGAISSVKSRNESVDAVFKDGALQKVREERAGVKSWHSIYPGLAPKILSYEKRGQSAALLIEHLPGRTFEHILLNESDLHVSEAQRALTKTLRDIWKRTRTDEPADMGSMVQLARRMKDVRRVHPDFGAGASQLGEVDLPSFDTLVARANKRERALKAPFSVHIHGDFNLDNVIYDPVEKKIRFIDLHRSRYMDYVQDVSVFMVSNYRLQIQDGPIRSRIAGVVCDFHGMVAKFARSQKDRTFEYRLALGLARSFATSTRFIFDRAHARRMFLRSRFLLEQALSCPPGKEERFKLPIRELFSD
;
A
#
# COMPACT_ATOMS: atom_id res chain seq x y z
N MET A 1 -26.82 5.87 -6.32
CA MET A 1 -26.35 4.84 -5.36
C MET A 1 -26.95 3.49 -5.71
N ALA A 2 -26.19 2.40 -5.49
CA ALA A 2 -26.65 1.04 -5.70
C ALA A 2 -27.72 0.67 -4.66
N ARG A 3 -28.85 0.07 -5.07
CA ARG A 3 -29.94 -0.28 -4.16
C ARG A 3 -29.67 -1.64 -3.51
N LEU A 4 -29.88 -1.72 -2.18
CA LEU A 4 -29.79 -2.96 -1.42
C LEU A 4 -30.77 -4.01 -1.99
N PRO A 5 -30.29 -5.19 -2.43
CA PRO A 5 -31.18 -6.25 -2.88
C PRO A 5 -32.09 -6.70 -1.74
N ARG A 6 -33.39 -6.85 -2.03
CA ARG A 6 -34.41 -7.21 -1.05
C ARG A 6 -34.05 -8.44 -0.22
N ALA A 7 -33.60 -9.52 -0.87
CA ALA A 7 -33.20 -10.74 -0.18
C ALA A 7 -32.05 -10.53 0.81
N ILE A 8 -31.12 -9.61 0.53
CA ILE A 8 -30.04 -9.28 1.47
C ILE A 8 -30.60 -8.45 2.63
N GLY A 9 -31.38 -7.41 2.33
CA GLY A 9 -32.00 -6.55 3.35
C GLY A 9 -32.86 -7.32 4.35
N GLU A 10 -33.74 -8.20 3.87
CA GLU A 10 -34.60 -9.03 4.72
C GLU A 10 -33.79 -9.95 5.65
N ASN A 11 -32.76 -10.63 5.12
CA ASN A 11 -31.93 -11.51 5.96
C ASN A 11 -31.06 -10.72 6.95
N LEU A 12 -30.56 -9.53 6.59
CA LEU A 12 -29.86 -8.65 7.51
C LEU A 12 -30.79 -8.14 8.62
N HIS A 13 -32.06 -7.85 8.31
CA HIS A 13 -33.07 -7.47 9.29
C HIS A 13 -33.30 -8.57 10.32
N PHE A 14 -33.58 -9.80 9.87
CA PHE A 14 -33.74 -10.92 10.78
C PHE A 14 -32.47 -11.21 11.58
N LEU A 15 -31.29 -11.02 10.99
CA LEU A 15 -30.02 -11.23 11.69
C LEU A 15 -29.79 -10.18 12.79
N CYS A 16 -30.11 -8.91 12.54
CA CYS A 16 -30.04 -7.84 13.56
C CYS A 16 -31.04 -8.10 14.68
N ALA A 17 -32.27 -8.51 14.36
CA ALA A 17 -33.30 -8.82 15.36
C ALA A 17 -32.93 -10.03 16.23
N GLU A 18 -32.42 -11.11 15.62
CA GLU A 18 -31.93 -12.27 16.38
C GLU A 18 -30.77 -11.89 17.30
N LEU A 19 -29.83 -11.08 16.80
CA LEU A 19 -28.68 -10.64 17.58
C LEU A 19 -29.08 -9.73 18.74
N ASP A 20 -30.04 -8.82 18.56
CA ASP A 20 -30.57 -8.02 19.67
C ASP A 20 -31.18 -8.91 20.77
N GLY A 21 -31.91 -9.96 20.39
CA GLY A 21 -32.44 -10.95 21.33
C GLY A 21 -31.34 -11.69 22.11
N GLN A 22 -30.28 -12.13 21.44
CA GLN A 22 -29.13 -12.78 22.11
C GLN A 22 -28.40 -11.82 23.05
N LEU A 23 -28.22 -10.56 22.65
CA LEU A 23 -27.58 -9.54 23.48
C LEU A 23 -28.45 -9.06 24.64
N ALA A 24 -29.77 -9.07 24.49
CA ALA A 24 -30.70 -8.85 25.59
C ALA A 24 -30.58 -9.98 26.63
N GLY A 25 -30.42 -11.23 26.18
CA GLY A 25 -30.13 -12.36 27.06
C GLY A 25 -28.76 -12.25 27.74
N LEU A 26 -27.72 -11.85 27.01
CA LEU A 26 -26.38 -11.57 27.56
C LEU A 26 -26.43 -10.46 28.62
N GLN A 27 -27.14 -9.37 28.34
CA GLN A 27 -27.37 -8.28 29.29
C GLN A 27 -28.09 -8.78 30.53
N SER A 28 -29.19 -9.53 30.36
CA SER A 28 -29.97 -10.09 31.48
C SER A 28 -29.13 -10.99 32.37
N TYR A 29 -28.22 -11.78 31.79
CA TYR A 29 -27.28 -12.60 32.55
C TYR A 29 -26.34 -11.75 33.41
N PHE A 30 -25.76 -10.68 32.86
CA PHE A 30 -24.89 -9.79 33.64
C PHE A 30 -25.67 -8.85 34.58
N GLU A 31 -26.99 -8.76 34.49
CA GLU A 31 -27.81 -8.08 35.50
C GLU A 31 -28.14 -9.03 36.66
N ALA A 32 -28.38 -10.32 36.38
CA ALA A 32 -28.63 -11.35 37.36
C ALA A 32 -28.06 -12.71 36.87
N PRO A 33 -26.81 -13.07 37.24
CA PRO A 33 -26.17 -14.29 36.75
C PRO A 33 -26.95 -15.54 37.12
N ALA A 34 -27.47 -16.22 36.11
CA ALA A 34 -28.23 -17.46 36.26
C ALA A 34 -28.00 -18.38 35.05
N THR A 35 -27.65 -19.64 35.32
CA THR A 35 -27.35 -20.63 34.28
C THR A 35 -28.49 -20.82 33.28
N GLY A 36 -29.74 -20.78 33.73
CA GLY A 36 -30.90 -20.86 32.84
C GLY A 36 -30.99 -19.71 31.82
N VAL A 37 -30.49 -18.53 32.16
CA VAL A 37 -30.43 -17.37 31.23
C VAL A 37 -29.29 -17.55 30.23
N ALA A 38 -28.11 -17.98 30.70
CA ALA A 38 -26.95 -18.24 29.85
C ALA A 38 -27.25 -19.34 28.80
N GLN A 39 -27.83 -20.46 29.23
CA GLN A 39 -28.11 -21.60 28.35
C GLN A 39 -29.08 -21.25 27.21
N LYS A 40 -30.06 -20.37 27.44
CA LYS A 40 -30.97 -19.90 26.39
C LYS A 40 -30.25 -19.20 25.24
N VAL A 41 -29.14 -18.50 25.53
CA VAL A 41 -28.32 -17.80 24.53
C VAL A 41 -27.26 -18.74 23.94
N ILE A 42 -26.60 -19.55 24.76
CA ILE A 42 -25.56 -20.49 24.32
C ILE A 42 -26.11 -21.51 23.31
N LEU A 43 -27.33 -22.02 23.52
CA LEU A 43 -27.96 -23.00 22.63
C LEU A 43 -28.46 -22.38 21.30
N ARG A 44 -28.53 -21.05 21.19
CA ARG A 44 -29.06 -20.32 20.02
C ARG A 44 -28.04 -20.11 18.89
N ALA A 45 -27.09 -21.03 18.69
CA ALA A 45 -26.02 -20.86 17.70
C ALA A 45 -26.48 -20.96 16.24
N GLY A 46 -27.39 -21.90 15.92
CA GLY A 46 -27.66 -22.28 14.53
C GLY A 46 -28.47 -21.25 13.71
N TYR A 47 -29.26 -20.39 14.36
CA TYR A 47 -30.15 -19.48 13.63
C TYR A 47 -29.39 -18.29 13.01
N SER A 48 -28.46 -17.67 13.74
CA SER A 48 -27.61 -16.59 13.18
C SER A 48 -26.72 -17.10 12.06
N ASP A 49 -26.18 -18.31 12.19
CA ASP A 49 -25.36 -18.97 11.17
C ASP A 49 -26.14 -19.18 9.86
N ASN A 50 -27.40 -19.63 9.96
CA ASN A 50 -28.28 -19.82 8.81
C ASN A 50 -28.61 -18.49 8.12
N LEU A 51 -28.93 -17.44 8.89
CA LEU A 51 -29.21 -16.11 8.33
C LEU A 51 -27.98 -15.51 7.64
N ARG A 52 -26.80 -15.62 8.25
CA ARG A 52 -25.53 -15.22 7.64
C ARG A 52 -25.24 -15.99 6.36
N ALA A 53 -25.49 -17.30 6.33
CA ALA A 53 -25.34 -18.11 5.12
C ALA A 53 -26.30 -17.67 4.00
N ARG A 54 -27.54 -17.26 4.32
CA ARG A 54 -28.48 -16.70 3.36
C ARG A 54 -28.02 -15.36 2.79
N VAL A 55 -27.50 -14.46 3.63
CA VAL A 55 -26.88 -13.20 3.18
C VAL A 55 -25.72 -13.50 2.24
N HIS A 56 -24.81 -14.40 2.63
CA HIS A 56 -23.67 -14.81 1.80
C HIS A 56 -24.11 -15.34 0.44
N ASN A 57 -25.03 -16.31 0.40
CA ASN A 57 -25.51 -16.91 -0.83
C ASN A 57 -26.25 -15.90 -1.73
N ALA A 58 -26.98 -14.94 -1.14
CA ALA A 58 -27.61 -13.86 -1.89
C ALA A 58 -26.56 -12.91 -2.50
N SER A 59 -25.53 -12.54 -1.73
CA SER A 59 -24.42 -11.71 -2.22
C SER A 59 -23.64 -12.39 -3.34
N GLN A 60 -23.27 -13.66 -3.19
CA GLN A 60 -22.54 -14.43 -4.21
C GLN A 60 -23.34 -14.56 -5.51
N ARG A 61 -24.64 -14.86 -5.42
CA ARG A 61 -25.51 -14.90 -6.62
C ARG A 61 -25.56 -13.55 -7.34
N GLY A 62 -25.61 -12.44 -6.59
CA GLY A 62 -25.54 -11.10 -7.18
C GLY A 62 -24.19 -10.81 -7.84
N LEU A 63 -23.08 -11.28 -7.25
CA LEU A 63 -21.73 -11.09 -7.77
C LEU A 63 -21.47 -11.85 -9.07
N SER A 64 -22.13 -12.99 -9.27
CA SER A 64 -22.03 -13.82 -10.48
C SER A 64 -22.83 -13.29 -11.69
N ALA A 65 -23.52 -12.16 -11.57
CA ALA A 65 -24.30 -11.58 -12.66
C ALA A 65 -23.40 -11.03 -13.80
N ARG A 66 -23.75 -11.32 -15.06
CA ARG A 66 -22.96 -10.98 -16.27
C ARG A 66 -22.70 -9.48 -16.48
N LYS A 67 -23.56 -8.59 -15.97
CA LYS A 67 -23.41 -7.13 -16.06
C LYS A 67 -23.56 -6.52 -14.68
N LEU A 68 -22.45 -6.39 -13.96
CA LEU A 68 -22.43 -5.85 -12.60
C LEU A 68 -21.58 -4.58 -12.55
N GLY A 69 -22.22 -3.45 -12.26
CA GLY A 69 -21.51 -2.19 -12.02
C GLY A 69 -20.63 -2.25 -10.77
N GLN A 70 -19.59 -1.42 -10.72
CA GLN A 70 -18.62 -1.39 -9.61
C GLN A 70 -19.29 -1.06 -8.27
N SER A 71 -20.21 -0.10 -8.24
CA SER A 71 -20.98 0.27 -7.04
C SER A 71 -21.85 -0.88 -6.52
N GLN A 72 -22.51 -1.62 -7.41
CA GLN A 72 -23.30 -2.78 -7.04
C GLN A 72 -22.41 -3.93 -6.53
N ARG A 73 -21.25 -4.16 -7.16
CA ARG A 73 -20.26 -5.15 -6.70
C ARG A 73 -19.79 -4.84 -5.27
N MET A 74 -19.44 -3.59 -5.03
CA MET A 74 -19.00 -3.11 -3.72
C MET A 74 -20.08 -3.26 -2.65
N LEU A 75 -21.32 -2.90 -2.98
CA LEU A 75 -22.46 -3.12 -2.10
C LEU A 75 -22.59 -4.58 -1.70
N LEU A 76 -22.60 -5.51 -2.66
CA LEU A 76 -22.75 -6.95 -2.39
C LEU A 76 -21.62 -7.52 -1.53
N GLN A 77 -20.37 -7.12 -1.79
CA GLN A 77 -19.20 -7.52 -1.01
C GLN A 77 -19.27 -7.01 0.43
N ASN A 78 -19.63 -5.73 0.62
CA ASN A 78 -19.71 -5.12 1.94
C ASN A 78 -20.90 -5.65 2.74
N MET A 79 -22.03 -5.96 2.11
CA MET A 79 -23.17 -6.57 2.80
C MET A 79 -22.88 -8.00 3.26
N ASP A 80 -22.11 -8.78 2.48
CA ASP A 80 -21.60 -10.07 2.93
C ASP A 80 -20.64 -9.93 4.13
N MET A 81 -19.78 -8.92 4.12
CA MET A 81 -18.91 -8.60 5.26
C MET A 81 -19.72 -8.19 6.50
N VAL A 82 -20.76 -7.37 6.36
CA VAL A 82 -21.65 -6.97 7.45
C VAL A 82 -22.32 -8.19 8.06
N GLY A 83 -22.90 -9.08 7.23
CA GLY A 83 -23.52 -10.32 7.69
C GLY A 83 -22.55 -11.23 8.45
N ARG A 84 -21.30 -11.36 7.99
CA ARG A 84 -20.26 -12.13 8.69
C ARG A 84 -19.90 -11.55 10.06
N ASN A 85 -19.79 -10.22 10.16
CA ASN A 85 -19.44 -9.57 11.42
C ASN A 85 -20.61 -9.59 12.43
N LEU A 86 -21.86 -9.50 11.98
CA LEU A 86 -23.04 -9.72 12.83
C LEU A 86 -23.04 -11.13 13.44
N ASP A 87 -22.76 -12.16 12.64
CA ASP A 87 -22.62 -13.53 13.15
C ASP A 87 -21.41 -13.69 14.08
N MET A 88 -20.32 -12.97 13.84
CA MET A 88 -19.19 -12.91 14.77
C MET A 88 -19.62 -12.37 16.14
N ILE A 89 -20.38 -11.28 16.21
CA ILE A 89 -20.89 -10.73 17.48
C ILE A 89 -21.76 -11.77 18.20
N SER A 90 -22.63 -12.47 17.48
CA SER A 90 -23.44 -13.59 18.00
C SER A 90 -22.56 -14.67 18.66
N ARG A 91 -21.48 -15.09 17.98
CA ARG A 91 -20.52 -16.08 18.52
C ARG A 91 -19.78 -15.57 19.74
N LEU A 92 -19.34 -14.31 19.73
CA LEU A 92 -18.65 -13.67 20.85
C LEU A 92 -19.55 -13.55 22.08
N ALA A 93 -20.85 -13.26 21.88
CA ALA A 93 -21.82 -13.19 22.97
C ALA A 93 -21.97 -14.53 23.68
N ARG A 94 -22.06 -15.62 22.91
CA ARG A 94 -22.09 -16.98 23.47
C ARG A 94 -20.80 -17.36 24.19
N ARG A 95 -19.64 -17.06 23.59
CA ARG A 95 -18.34 -17.35 24.23
C ARG A 95 -18.14 -16.57 25.52
N SER A 96 -18.59 -15.32 25.56
CA SER A 96 -18.60 -14.52 26.80
C SER A 96 -19.38 -15.22 27.91
N LEU A 97 -20.57 -15.77 27.60
CA LEU A 97 -21.36 -16.54 28.55
C LEU A 97 -20.74 -17.89 28.93
N ILE A 98 -20.11 -18.60 27.99
CA ILE A 98 -19.40 -19.85 28.29
C ILE A 98 -18.32 -19.60 29.34
N HIS A 99 -17.45 -18.60 29.10
CA HIS A 99 -16.43 -18.21 30.08
C HIS A 99 -17.04 -17.72 31.39
N ALA A 100 -18.14 -16.97 31.33
CA ALA A 100 -18.79 -16.50 32.55
C ALA A 100 -19.44 -17.64 33.37
N GLU A 101 -19.89 -18.71 32.70
CA GLU A 101 -20.43 -19.90 33.36
C GLU A 101 -19.35 -20.74 34.04
N ASP A 102 -18.14 -20.77 33.48
CA ASP A 102 -16.98 -21.45 34.07
C ASP A 102 -16.48 -20.76 35.36
N VAL A 103 -16.93 -19.54 35.66
CA VAL A 103 -16.66 -18.85 36.93
C VAL A 103 -17.52 -19.43 38.05
N GLN A 104 -16.88 -20.01 39.06
CA GLN A 104 -17.53 -20.63 40.20
C GLN A 104 -18.12 -19.57 41.14
N ARG A 105 -17.35 -18.53 41.46
CA ARG A 105 -17.80 -17.42 42.32
C ARG A 105 -18.23 -16.25 41.47
N LYS A 106 -19.54 -16.10 41.27
CA LYS A 106 -20.10 -15.09 40.35
C LYS A 106 -19.75 -13.65 40.74
N GLU A 107 -19.35 -13.39 41.99
CA GLU A 107 -18.84 -12.09 42.42
C GLU A 107 -17.53 -11.71 41.70
N MET A 108 -16.73 -12.69 41.28
CA MET A 108 -15.49 -12.48 40.54
C MET A 108 -15.73 -11.97 39.12
N LEU A 109 -16.94 -12.20 38.57
CA LEU A 109 -17.35 -11.64 37.27
C LEU A 109 -17.52 -10.13 37.31
N ARG A 110 -17.81 -9.54 38.47
CA ARG A 110 -18.20 -8.11 38.58
C ARG A 110 -19.32 -7.76 37.59
N PRO A 111 -20.45 -8.48 37.64
CA PRO A 111 -21.48 -8.44 36.61
C PRO A 111 -22.03 -7.03 36.32
N GLU A 112 -22.01 -6.15 37.33
CA GLU A 112 -22.48 -4.76 37.26
C GLU A 112 -21.77 -3.87 36.22
N VAL A 113 -20.57 -4.23 35.76
CA VAL A 113 -19.78 -3.37 34.86
C VAL A 113 -20.19 -3.51 33.38
N TYR A 114 -20.86 -4.59 33.00
CA TYR A 114 -21.13 -4.94 31.60
C TYR A 114 -22.44 -4.39 31.00
N PRO A 115 -23.58 -4.26 31.73
CA PRO A 115 -24.87 -3.92 31.13
C PRO A 115 -24.85 -2.64 30.28
N LYS A 116 -24.12 -1.60 30.73
CA LYS A 116 -23.99 -0.34 29.97
C LYS A 116 -23.27 -0.53 28.64
N ALA A 117 -22.21 -1.34 28.60
CA ALA A 117 -21.47 -1.65 27.39
C ALA A 117 -22.29 -2.52 26.43
N ILE A 118 -22.96 -3.56 26.94
CA ILE A 118 -23.85 -4.42 26.13
C ILE A 118 -25.00 -3.61 25.53
N LYS A 119 -25.60 -2.71 26.31
CA LYS A 119 -26.63 -1.78 25.82
C LYS A 119 -26.10 -0.86 24.70
N SER A 120 -24.82 -0.45 24.76
CA SER A 120 -24.20 0.30 23.67
C SER A 120 -24.05 -0.56 22.41
N VAL A 121 -23.65 -1.82 22.51
CA VAL A 121 -23.57 -2.76 21.37
C VAL A 121 -24.94 -2.95 20.73
N ARG A 122 -25.99 -3.15 21.55
CA ARG A 122 -27.38 -3.29 21.06
C ARG A 122 -27.86 -2.08 20.28
N ARG A 123 -27.59 -0.87 20.79
CA ARG A 123 -27.89 0.38 20.06
C ARG A 123 -27.15 0.44 18.72
N SER A 124 -25.86 0.13 18.71
CA SER A 124 -25.09 0.09 17.46
C SER A 124 -25.65 -0.92 16.45
N ILE A 125 -26.19 -2.06 16.90
CA ILE A 125 -26.85 -3.02 15.99
C ILE A 125 -28.15 -2.47 15.44
N ALA A 126 -28.95 -1.81 16.26
CA ALA A 126 -30.19 -1.17 15.82
C ALA A 126 -29.95 -0.09 14.75
N ASP A 127 -28.80 0.60 14.81
CA ASP A 127 -28.42 1.64 13.85
C ASP A 127 -27.90 1.09 12.50
N ILE A 128 -27.57 -0.21 12.38
CA ILE A 128 -26.96 -0.78 11.17
C ILE A 128 -27.85 -0.66 9.94
N LEU A 129 -29.10 -1.11 10.03
CA LEU A 129 -30.02 -1.06 8.90
C LEU A 129 -30.38 0.39 8.51
N PRO A 130 -30.74 1.27 9.46
CA PRO A 130 -30.93 2.69 9.15
C PRO A 130 -29.71 3.32 8.46
N ALA A 131 -28.49 3.00 8.92
CA ALA A 131 -27.26 3.51 8.31
C ALA A 131 -27.07 3.03 6.86
N ILE A 132 -27.46 1.80 6.54
CA ILE A 132 -27.39 1.24 5.19
C ILE A 132 -28.48 1.83 4.29
N GLU A 133 -29.74 1.82 4.75
CA GLU A 133 -30.91 2.21 3.94
C GLU A 133 -30.93 3.70 3.63
N ALA A 134 -30.60 4.54 4.62
CA ALA A 134 -30.53 5.99 4.44
C ALA A 134 -29.16 6.47 3.91
N SER A 135 -28.18 5.56 3.73
CA SER A 135 -26.79 5.92 3.41
C SER A 135 -26.20 6.96 4.39
N GLU A 136 -26.60 6.87 5.67
CA GLU A 136 -26.33 7.86 6.70
C GLU A 136 -24.96 7.61 7.33
N SER A 137 -23.93 8.29 6.80
CA SER A 137 -22.54 8.10 7.26
C SER A 137 -22.32 8.47 8.74
N LYS A 138 -23.15 9.35 9.32
CA LYS A 138 -23.07 9.70 10.75
C LYS A 138 -23.43 8.51 11.65
N LEU A 139 -24.46 7.74 11.29
CA LEU A 139 -24.83 6.52 12.01
C LEU A 139 -23.74 5.46 11.84
N ALA A 140 -23.23 5.27 10.61
CA ALA A 140 -22.12 4.37 10.37
C ALA A 140 -20.90 4.71 11.24
N VAL A 141 -20.56 5.99 11.39
CA VAL A 141 -19.50 6.45 12.29
C VAL A 141 -19.79 6.11 13.76
N ALA A 142 -21.01 6.40 14.23
CA ALA A 142 -21.41 6.11 15.62
C ALA A 142 -21.30 4.61 15.96
N ILE A 143 -21.64 3.73 15.01
CA ILE A 143 -21.47 2.28 15.12
C ILE A 143 -19.99 1.94 15.35
N GLY A 144 -19.08 2.46 14.53
CA GLY A 144 -17.65 2.15 14.67
C GLY A 144 -17.01 2.74 15.94
N GLN A 145 -17.48 3.92 16.39
CA GLN A 145 -17.02 4.54 17.64
C GLN A 145 -17.39 3.77 18.90
N SER A 146 -18.35 2.83 18.83
CA SER A 146 -18.69 1.95 19.95
C SER A 146 -17.49 1.14 20.46
N LYS A 147 -16.53 0.83 19.57
CA LYS A 147 -15.28 0.12 19.91
C LYS A 147 -14.52 0.79 21.05
N GLY A 148 -14.31 2.10 20.98
CA GLY A 148 -13.54 2.83 21.99
C GLY A 148 -14.12 2.64 23.40
N ARG A 149 -15.45 2.62 23.54
CA ARG A 149 -16.12 2.38 24.82
C ARG A 149 -15.89 0.96 25.36
N LEU A 150 -15.79 -0.02 24.47
CA LEU A 150 -15.53 -1.42 24.84
C LEU A 150 -14.06 -1.64 25.19
N ASP A 151 -13.15 -0.97 24.49
CA ASP A 151 -11.72 -0.95 24.81
C ASP A 151 -11.50 -0.29 26.19
N ASP A 152 -12.13 0.85 26.47
CA ASP A 152 -12.06 1.53 27.78
C ASP A 152 -12.54 0.62 28.93
N LEU A 153 -13.68 -0.05 28.75
CA LEU A 153 -14.20 -1.02 29.72
C LEU A 153 -13.21 -2.16 29.92
N TYR A 154 -12.68 -2.73 28.84
CA TYR A 154 -11.74 -3.84 28.90
C TYR A 154 -10.47 -3.45 29.64
N ASP A 155 -9.89 -2.29 29.35
CA ASP A 155 -8.68 -1.80 30.01
C ASP A 155 -8.89 -1.63 31.52
N GLN A 156 -10.07 -1.12 31.92
CA GLN A 156 -10.44 -1.00 33.33
C GLN A 156 -10.52 -2.36 34.02
N VAL A 157 -11.24 -3.34 33.44
CA VAL A 157 -11.39 -4.67 34.06
C VAL A 157 -10.09 -5.48 33.99
N PHE A 158 -9.30 -5.35 32.93
CA PHE A 158 -8.00 -6.00 32.78
C PHE A 158 -7.05 -5.59 33.91
N ARG A 159 -6.91 -4.28 34.18
CA ARG A 159 -6.08 -3.79 35.30
C ARG A 159 -6.58 -4.30 36.64
N THR A 160 -7.90 -4.37 36.80
CA THR A 160 -8.54 -4.83 38.04
C THR A 160 -8.27 -6.32 38.27
N TYR A 161 -8.62 -7.18 37.31
CA TYR A 161 -8.43 -8.62 37.43
C TYR A 161 -6.97 -9.02 37.54
N THR A 162 -6.06 -8.41 36.75
CA THR A 162 -4.63 -8.75 36.84
C THR A 162 -4.01 -8.35 38.18
N ARG A 163 -4.46 -7.24 38.79
CA ARG A 163 -4.06 -6.88 40.16
C ARG A 163 -4.59 -7.89 41.18
N ASP A 164 -5.83 -8.34 41.03
CA ASP A 164 -6.46 -9.26 41.98
C ASP A 164 -5.88 -10.67 41.85
N MET A 165 -5.52 -11.12 40.64
CA MET A 165 -4.83 -12.40 40.40
C MET A 165 -3.48 -12.45 41.11
N ARG A 166 -2.78 -11.31 41.27
CA ARG A 166 -1.51 -11.26 42.03
C ARG A 166 -1.70 -11.43 43.53
N LYS A 167 -2.93 -11.25 44.04
CA LYS A 167 -3.25 -11.22 45.49
C LYS A 167 -4.16 -12.35 45.93
N SER A 168 -4.90 -12.96 45.01
CA SER A 168 -5.95 -13.94 45.28
C SER A 168 -5.52 -15.35 44.86
N LYS A 169 -6.06 -16.38 45.53
CA LYS A 169 -5.97 -17.78 45.08
C LYS A 169 -7.04 -18.15 44.05
N GLN A 170 -7.96 -17.23 43.72
CA GLN A 170 -9.07 -17.43 42.77
C GLN A 170 -8.66 -17.11 41.32
N THR A 171 -7.47 -17.56 40.91
CA THR A 171 -6.88 -17.17 39.62
C THR A 171 -7.70 -17.68 38.43
N GLU A 172 -8.31 -18.86 38.57
CA GLU A 172 -9.15 -19.46 37.52
C GLU A 172 -10.42 -18.65 37.26
N ASP A 173 -11.18 -18.32 38.31
CA ASP A 173 -12.36 -17.45 38.22
C ASP A 173 -12.02 -16.08 37.61
N LEU A 174 -10.90 -15.48 38.01
CA LEU A 174 -10.44 -14.19 37.48
C LEU A 174 -9.98 -14.29 36.02
N ALA A 175 -9.37 -15.41 35.61
CA ALA A 175 -8.99 -15.66 34.24
C ALA A 175 -10.22 -15.83 33.34
N ASN A 176 -11.20 -16.63 33.77
CA ASN A 176 -12.47 -16.80 33.05
C ASN A 176 -13.27 -15.50 32.97
N SER A 177 -13.27 -14.69 34.04
CA SER A 177 -13.87 -13.34 34.03
C SER A 177 -13.19 -12.41 33.02
N LEU A 178 -11.86 -12.50 32.88
CA LEU A 178 -11.11 -11.74 31.90
C LEU A 178 -11.39 -12.19 30.46
N LEU A 179 -11.52 -13.51 30.23
CA LEU A 179 -11.91 -14.05 28.92
C LEU A 179 -13.32 -13.59 28.54
N ALA A 180 -14.28 -13.63 29.47
CA ALA A 180 -15.63 -13.13 29.24
C ALA A 180 -15.64 -11.65 28.83
N ALA A 181 -14.82 -10.81 29.47
CA ALA A 181 -14.64 -9.42 29.12
C ALA A 181 -13.94 -9.20 27.77
N ASN A 182 -12.95 -10.03 27.43
CA ASN A 182 -12.25 -9.95 26.14
C ASN A 182 -13.21 -10.25 24.97
N GLU A 183 -14.13 -11.20 25.12
CA GLU A 183 -15.10 -11.49 24.06
C GLU A 183 -16.05 -10.29 23.81
N LEU A 184 -16.43 -9.55 24.86
CA LEU A 184 -17.16 -8.28 24.72
C LEU A 184 -16.33 -7.20 24.02
N ARG A 185 -15.04 -7.04 24.38
CA ARG A 185 -14.12 -6.11 23.69
C ARG A 185 -14.07 -6.40 22.18
N ARG A 186 -13.95 -7.68 21.81
CA ARG A 186 -13.88 -8.12 20.40
C ARG A 186 -15.16 -7.85 19.60
N MET A 187 -16.30 -7.63 20.25
CA MET A 187 -17.51 -7.15 19.54
C MET A 187 -17.29 -5.76 18.96
N GLY A 188 -16.47 -4.92 19.61
CA GLY A 188 -16.08 -3.61 19.11
C GLY A 188 -15.32 -3.68 17.79
N ASP A 189 -14.43 -4.66 17.64
CA ASP A 189 -13.72 -4.91 16.37
C ASP A 189 -14.70 -5.26 15.24
N ALA A 190 -15.70 -6.12 15.52
CA ALA A 190 -16.73 -6.47 14.55
C ALA A 190 -17.64 -5.28 14.18
N LEU A 191 -18.02 -4.43 15.17
CA LEU A 191 -18.78 -3.21 14.92
C LEU A 191 -17.99 -2.18 14.10
N GLN A 192 -16.67 -2.07 14.33
CA GLN A 192 -15.78 -1.25 13.50
C GLN A 192 -15.75 -1.74 12.06
N SER A 193 -15.61 -3.06 11.83
CA SER A 193 -15.66 -3.62 10.46
C SER A 193 -17.01 -3.43 9.79
N ILE A 194 -18.13 -3.51 10.53
CA ILE A 194 -19.46 -3.18 10.00
C ILE A 194 -19.52 -1.72 9.55
N SER A 195 -19.04 -0.81 10.40
CA SER A 195 -18.96 0.63 10.09
C SER A 195 -18.15 0.90 8.83
N GLU A 196 -16.97 0.29 8.69
CA GLU A 196 -16.12 0.39 7.50
C GLU A 196 -16.84 -0.09 6.24
N GLY A 197 -17.61 -1.17 6.33
CA GLY A 197 -18.39 -1.69 5.21
C GLY A 197 -19.48 -0.72 4.75
N ILE A 198 -20.21 -0.14 5.70
CA ILE A 198 -21.28 0.83 5.40
C ILE A 198 -20.67 2.12 4.82
N LEU A 199 -19.61 2.64 5.43
CA LEU A 199 -18.89 3.82 4.93
C LEU A 199 -18.34 3.58 3.52
N SER A 200 -17.77 2.40 3.26
CA SER A 200 -17.23 2.06 1.95
C SER A 200 -18.29 2.08 0.85
N VAL A 201 -19.50 1.61 1.17
CA VAL A 201 -20.65 1.67 0.25
C VAL A 201 -21.11 3.10 0.03
N ASN A 202 -21.20 3.91 1.10
CA ASN A 202 -21.66 5.30 1.01
C ASN A 202 -20.67 6.17 0.20
N ILE A 203 -19.38 5.92 0.32
CA ILE A 203 -18.32 6.67 -0.36
C ILE A 203 -18.06 6.13 -1.77
N GLY A 204 -18.34 4.84 -2.02
CA GLY A 204 -18.07 4.20 -3.31
C GLY A 204 -16.65 3.67 -3.47
N GLN A 205 -15.87 3.57 -2.38
CA GLN A 205 -14.54 2.94 -2.35
C GLN A 205 -14.30 2.24 -1.01
N SER A 206 -13.37 1.29 -0.96
CA SER A 206 -12.97 0.64 0.30
C SER A 206 -12.27 1.64 1.22
N VAL A 207 -12.81 1.86 2.43
CA VAL A 207 -12.27 2.82 3.39
C VAL A 207 -12.18 2.18 4.78
N GLN A 208 -11.00 2.30 5.40
CA GLN A 208 -10.80 1.96 6.81
C GLN A 208 -11.30 3.09 7.72
N PHE A 209 -11.72 2.76 8.93
CA PHE A 209 -12.43 3.67 9.83
C PHE A 209 -11.61 4.94 10.13
N GLU A 210 -10.32 4.80 10.43
CA GLU A 210 -9.42 5.94 10.68
C GLU A 210 -9.18 6.81 9.44
N ARG A 211 -9.22 6.21 8.25
CA ARG A 211 -9.01 6.92 6.99
C ARG A 211 -10.20 7.81 6.64
N TYR A 212 -11.42 7.36 6.99
CA TYR A 212 -12.63 8.15 6.78
C TYR A 212 -12.54 9.54 7.43
N PHE A 213 -12.11 9.61 8.68
CA PHE A 213 -11.99 10.89 9.37
C PHE A 213 -10.89 11.75 8.78
N THR A 214 -9.74 11.15 8.46
CA THR A 214 -8.60 11.87 7.86
C THR A 214 -8.96 12.46 6.50
N LEU A 215 -9.76 11.73 5.71
CA LEU A 215 -10.35 12.22 4.48
C LEU A 215 -11.32 13.38 4.77
N ARG A 216 -12.27 13.22 5.69
CA ARG A 216 -13.24 14.28 6.03
C ARG A 216 -12.59 15.56 6.51
N SER A 217 -11.58 15.48 7.36
CA SER A 217 -10.89 16.63 7.93
C SER A 217 -10.07 17.37 6.87
N ILE A 218 -9.43 16.65 5.95
CA ILE A 218 -8.78 17.24 4.76
C ILE A 218 -9.81 17.93 3.86
N LEU A 219 -10.93 17.27 3.56
CA LEU A 219 -11.95 17.82 2.65
C LEU A 219 -12.67 19.03 3.26
N SER A 220 -12.98 18.99 4.57
CA SER A 220 -13.62 20.11 5.28
C SER A 220 -12.81 21.41 5.31
N ARG A 221 -11.50 21.33 5.07
CA ARG A 221 -10.59 22.48 4.99
C ARG A 221 -10.53 23.12 3.60
N THR A 222 -11.14 22.49 2.60
CA THR A 222 -10.97 22.85 1.18
C THR A 222 -12.18 23.65 0.64
N ASP A 223 -13.02 24.25 1.48
CA ASP A 223 -14.25 25.02 1.15
C ASP A 223 -15.30 24.34 0.24
N ALA A 224 -15.06 23.10 -0.19
CA ALA A 224 -16.02 22.29 -0.89
C ALA A 224 -17.08 21.74 0.09
N ASN A 225 -18.36 22.02 -0.17
CA ASN A 225 -19.45 21.40 0.57
C ASN A 225 -19.29 19.87 0.54
N ASN A 226 -19.32 19.25 1.73
CA ASN A 226 -18.98 17.84 1.97
C ASN A 226 -19.81 16.84 1.15
N ASP A 227 -20.98 17.25 0.62
CA ASP A 227 -21.92 16.36 -0.09
C ASP A 227 -21.73 16.34 -1.62
N ASP A 228 -20.83 17.17 -2.18
CA ASP A 228 -20.63 17.34 -3.64
C ASP A 228 -19.31 16.77 -4.18
N LEU A 229 -18.56 16.03 -3.37
CA LEU A 229 -17.25 15.49 -3.75
C LEU A 229 -17.34 14.00 -4.11
N GLU A 230 -16.93 13.67 -5.33
CA GLU A 230 -16.83 12.29 -5.81
C GLU A 230 -15.39 11.80 -5.68
N LEU A 231 -15.22 10.62 -5.08
CA LEU A 231 -13.93 9.96 -4.95
C LEU A 231 -13.86 8.76 -5.89
N GLU A 232 -12.90 8.77 -6.80
CA GLU A 232 -12.65 7.65 -7.70
C GLU A 232 -11.31 6.99 -7.34
N PRO A 233 -11.27 5.67 -7.11
CA PRO A 233 -10.01 4.97 -6.89
C PRO A 233 -9.12 5.08 -8.12
N LEU A 234 -7.90 5.57 -7.96
CA LEU A 234 -6.87 5.57 -9.01
C LEU A 234 -5.97 4.35 -8.93
N ALA A 235 -5.53 4.00 -7.71
CA ALA A 235 -4.68 2.85 -7.46
C ALA A 235 -4.67 2.43 -5.99
N GLU A 236 -4.36 1.17 -5.73
CA GLU A 236 -3.98 0.69 -4.40
C GLU A 236 -2.46 0.46 -4.35
N THR A 237 -1.79 0.99 -3.34
CA THR A 237 -0.35 0.77 -3.16
C THR A 237 -0.11 -0.62 -2.58
N ARG A 238 1.00 -1.28 -2.97
CA ARG A 238 1.42 -2.58 -2.40
C ARG A 238 1.67 -2.57 -0.89
N SER A 239 1.74 -1.38 -0.28
CA SER A 239 1.83 -1.20 1.18
C SER A 239 0.50 -0.90 1.86
N GLY A 240 -0.62 -1.00 1.15
CA GLY A 240 -1.98 -0.83 1.68
C GLY A 240 -2.47 0.61 1.79
N GLY A 241 -1.73 1.61 1.29
CA GLY A 241 -2.23 2.98 1.12
C GLY A 241 -3.09 3.11 -0.14
N ALA A 242 -4.17 3.87 -0.09
CA ALA A 242 -5.06 4.13 -1.23
C ALA A 242 -4.64 5.44 -1.92
N ILE A 243 -4.81 5.46 -3.25
CA ILE A 243 -4.67 6.64 -4.07
C ILE A 243 -6.00 6.85 -4.78
N SER A 244 -6.64 7.98 -4.53
CA SER A 244 -7.95 8.31 -5.09
C SER A 244 -7.94 9.71 -5.69
N SER A 245 -8.60 9.91 -6.82
CA SER A 245 -8.91 11.25 -7.30
C SER A 245 -10.08 11.80 -6.50
N VAL A 246 -10.02 13.10 -6.23
CA VAL A 246 -11.09 13.89 -5.64
C VAL A 246 -11.58 14.84 -6.73
N LYS A 247 -12.87 14.78 -7.05
CA LYS A 247 -13.53 15.69 -8.01
C LYS A 247 -14.59 16.51 -7.29
N SER A 248 -14.57 17.83 -7.47
CA SER A 248 -15.67 18.72 -7.06
C SER A 248 -16.64 18.94 -8.22
N ARG A 249 -17.95 18.92 -7.96
CA ARG A 249 -18.96 19.17 -8.99
C ARG A 249 -19.00 20.62 -9.52
N ASN A 250 -18.47 21.58 -8.76
CA ASN A 250 -18.57 23.01 -9.07
C ASN A 250 -17.24 23.73 -9.36
N GLU A 251 -16.09 23.07 -9.19
CA GLU A 251 -14.76 23.61 -9.56
C GLU A 251 -13.84 22.50 -10.06
N SER A 252 -12.90 22.85 -10.95
CA SER A 252 -11.92 21.93 -11.56
C SER A 252 -10.79 21.52 -10.62
N VAL A 253 -11.09 21.18 -9.37
CA VAL A 253 -10.07 20.59 -8.49
C VAL A 253 -10.08 19.09 -8.70
N ASP A 254 -9.33 18.63 -9.71
CA ASP A 254 -8.80 17.27 -9.72
C ASP A 254 -7.64 17.26 -8.71
N ALA A 255 -7.83 16.64 -7.56
CA ALA A 255 -6.77 16.42 -6.57
C ALA A 255 -6.55 14.91 -6.36
N VAL A 256 -5.34 14.53 -5.97
CA VAL A 256 -5.00 13.15 -5.63
C VAL A 256 -4.85 13.04 -4.12
N PHE A 257 -5.71 12.24 -3.50
CA PHE A 257 -5.62 11.85 -2.11
C PHE A 257 -4.70 10.64 -1.98
N LYS A 258 -3.65 10.75 -1.17
CA LYS A 258 -2.76 9.65 -0.81
C LYS A 258 -2.77 9.46 0.71
N ASP A 259 -2.91 8.22 1.17
CA ASP A 259 -2.81 7.89 2.59
C ASP A 259 -1.85 6.74 2.87
N GLY A 260 -1.36 6.66 4.11
CA GLY A 260 -0.51 5.55 4.54
C GLY A 260 0.17 5.77 5.88
N ALA A 261 1.16 4.93 6.15
CA ALA A 261 1.97 5.02 7.37
C ALA A 261 2.64 6.40 7.49
N LEU A 262 2.59 6.98 8.70
CA LEU A 262 3.03 8.34 8.97
C LEU A 262 4.43 8.64 8.43
N GLN A 263 5.39 7.74 8.64
CA GLN A 263 6.77 7.94 8.19
C GLN A 263 6.85 8.08 6.67
N LYS A 264 6.18 7.20 5.92
CA LYS A 264 6.20 7.23 4.44
C LYS A 264 5.59 8.49 3.88
N VAL A 265 4.43 8.91 4.41
CA VAL A 265 3.76 10.13 3.93
C VAL A 265 4.58 11.38 4.28
N ARG A 266 5.31 11.37 5.40
CA ARG A 266 6.25 12.45 5.74
C ARG A 266 7.43 12.51 4.77
N GLU A 267 8.00 11.36 4.40
CA GLU A 267 9.09 11.26 3.42
C GLU A 267 8.61 11.77 2.04
N GLU A 268 7.43 11.36 1.57
CA GLU A 268 6.81 11.87 0.33
C GLU A 268 6.60 13.40 0.40
N ARG A 269 6.03 13.91 1.50
CA ARG A 269 5.83 15.35 1.71
C ARG A 269 7.15 16.13 1.65
N ALA A 270 8.21 15.59 2.24
CA ALA A 270 9.54 16.20 2.23
C ALA A 270 10.14 16.20 0.80
N GLY A 271 10.02 15.07 0.08
CA GLY A 271 10.44 14.97 -1.32
C GLY A 271 9.74 15.98 -2.22
N VAL A 272 8.41 16.07 -2.14
CA VAL A 272 7.62 17.03 -2.91
C VAL A 272 8.01 18.48 -2.59
N LYS A 273 8.19 18.83 -1.31
CA LYS A 273 8.63 20.18 -0.92
C LYS A 273 10.04 20.52 -1.43
N SER A 274 10.96 19.56 -1.37
CA SER A 274 12.32 19.72 -1.90
C SER A 274 12.27 20.03 -3.39
N TRP A 275 11.56 19.21 -4.16
CA TRP A 275 11.42 19.41 -5.59
C TRP A 275 10.69 20.69 -5.99
N HIS A 276 9.66 21.10 -5.23
CA HIS A 276 9.00 22.38 -5.47
C HIS A 276 9.96 23.56 -5.31
N SER A 277 10.90 23.47 -4.36
CA SER A 277 11.93 24.49 -4.14
C SER A 277 13.03 24.47 -5.21
N ILE A 278 13.41 23.28 -5.68
CA ILE A 278 14.49 23.07 -6.66
C ILE A 278 14.06 23.38 -8.10
N TYR A 279 12.88 22.89 -8.48
CA TYR A 279 12.35 23.03 -9.82
C TYR A 279 10.82 23.22 -9.73
N PRO A 280 10.34 24.46 -9.52
CA PRO A 280 8.92 24.76 -9.43
C PRO A 280 8.16 24.22 -10.65
N GLY A 281 7.06 23.51 -10.39
CA GLY A 281 6.27 22.86 -11.42
C GLY A 281 6.79 21.49 -11.88
N LEU A 282 7.84 20.90 -11.31
CA LEU A 282 8.20 19.51 -11.61
C LEU A 282 7.41 18.52 -10.75
N ALA A 283 7.28 18.82 -9.46
CA ALA A 283 6.51 18.04 -8.50
C ALA A 283 5.09 18.62 -8.33
N PRO A 284 4.10 17.80 -7.91
CA PRO A 284 2.76 18.29 -7.63
C PRO A 284 2.75 19.23 -6.43
N LYS A 285 1.84 20.20 -6.39
CA LYS A 285 1.64 21.02 -5.19
C LYS A 285 1.00 20.20 -4.08
N ILE A 286 1.40 20.48 -2.83
CA ILE A 286 0.76 19.91 -1.64
C ILE A 286 -0.38 20.84 -1.27
N LEU A 287 -1.61 20.35 -1.38
CA LEU A 287 -2.82 21.10 -1.05
C LEU A 287 -3.11 21.00 0.45
N SER A 288 -2.99 19.81 1.03
CA SER A 288 -3.17 19.61 2.47
C SER A 288 -2.38 18.41 3.00
N TYR A 289 -2.16 18.39 4.31
CA TYR A 289 -1.50 17.29 5.02
C TYR A 289 -2.14 17.11 6.38
N GLU A 290 -2.42 15.86 6.74
CA GLU A 290 -2.99 15.53 8.04
C GLU A 290 -2.36 14.29 8.66
N LYS A 291 -2.21 14.32 9.98
CA LYS A 291 -1.65 13.23 10.79
C LYS A 291 -2.72 12.77 11.78
N ARG A 292 -2.94 11.45 11.85
CA ARG A 292 -3.81 10.82 12.84
C ARG A 292 -3.18 9.54 13.35
N GLY A 293 -2.78 9.53 14.63
CA GLY A 293 -2.07 8.40 15.23
C GLY A 293 -0.77 8.04 14.48
N GLN A 294 -0.68 6.79 14.02
CA GLN A 294 0.44 6.24 13.24
C GLN A 294 0.25 6.35 11.72
N SER A 295 -0.82 7.02 11.28
CA SER A 295 -1.15 7.24 9.87
C SER A 295 -1.10 8.72 9.52
N ALA A 296 -0.93 9.01 8.24
CA ALA A 296 -1.08 10.34 7.69
C ALA A 296 -1.71 10.28 6.30
N ALA A 297 -2.26 11.41 5.87
CA ALA A 297 -2.74 11.60 4.52
C ALA A 297 -2.21 12.91 3.93
N LEU A 298 -2.16 12.93 2.60
CA LEU A 298 -1.63 14.00 1.79
C LEU A 298 -2.61 14.21 0.63
N LEU A 299 -3.09 15.44 0.47
CA LEU A 299 -3.80 15.85 -0.74
C LEU A 299 -2.80 16.61 -1.62
N ILE A 300 -2.60 16.13 -2.84
CA ILE A 300 -1.72 16.75 -3.82
C ILE A 300 -2.50 17.13 -5.07
N GLU A 301 -1.99 18.12 -5.79
CA GLU A 301 -2.49 18.51 -7.11
C GLU A 301 -2.49 17.30 -8.08
N HIS A 302 -3.57 17.14 -8.84
CA HIS A 302 -3.56 16.20 -9.97
C HIS A 302 -2.67 16.76 -11.08
N LEU A 303 -1.79 15.90 -11.60
CA LEU A 303 -0.88 16.28 -12.67
C LEU A 303 -1.49 15.86 -14.01
N PRO A 304 -1.75 16.80 -14.94
CA PRO A 304 -2.22 16.46 -16.27
C PRO A 304 -1.13 15.72 -17.05
N GLY A 305 -1.54 14.95 -18.06
CA GLY A 305 -0.66 14.22 -18.96
C GLY A 305 -0.74 12.71 -18.82
N ARG A 306 0.23 12.02 -19.45
CA ARG A 306 0.33 10.55 -19.47
C ARG A 306 1.69 10.12 -18.95
N THR A 307 1.75 8.96 -18.30
CA THR A 307 3.04 8.39 -17.88
C THR A 307 3.91 8.09 -19.10
N PHE A 308 5.23 8.17 -18.94
CA PHE A 308 6.16 7.85 -20.01
C PHE A 308 6.01 6.39 -20.43
N GLU A 309 5.71 5.48 -19.49
CA GLU A 309 5.31 4.11 -19.78
C GLU A 309 4.13 4.06 -20.75
N HIS A 310 3.03 4.76 -20.45
CA HIS A 310 1.86 4.75 -21.34
C HIS A 310 2.19 5.30 -22.73
N ILE A 311 2.98 6.38 -22.81
CA ILE A 311 3.40 6.98 -24.08
C ILE A 311 4.22 6.01 -24.90
N LEU A 312 5.17 5.34 -24.26
CA LEU A 312 6.06 4.36 -24.90
C LEU A 312 5.27 3.21 -25.53
N LEU A 313 4.22 2.75 -24.83
CA LEU A 313 3.46 1.56 -25.19
C LEU A 313 2.30 1.80 -26.15
N ASN A 314 1.64 2.96 -26.06
CA ASN A 314 0.34 3.16 -26.70
C ASN A 314 0.34 4.31 -27.73
N GLU A 315 1.34 5.19 -27.70
CA GLU A 315 1.36 6.37 -28.57
C GLU A 315 2.24 6.18 -29.81
N SER A 316 2.17 7.16 -30.72
CA SER A 316 3.01 7.21 -31.92
C SER A 316 4.48 7.52 -31.61
N ASP A 317 5.39 7.15 -32.51
CA ASP A 317 6.82 7.45 -32.37
C ASP A 317 7.11 8.96 -32.26
N LEU A 318 6.24 9.80 -32.84
CA LEU A 318 6.33 11.25 -32.71
C LEU A 318 6.13 11.69 -31.25
N HIS A 319 5.08 11.20 -30.59
CA HIS A 319 4.81 11.53 -29.18
C HIS A 319 5.90 10.98 -28.25
N VAL A 320 6.42 9.78 -28.53
CA VAL A 320 7.56 9.22 -27.80
C VAL A 320 8.78 10.12 -27.94
N SER A 321 9.11 10.56 -29.15
CA SER A 321 10.22 11.47 -29.42
C SER A 321 10.05 12.83 -28.75
N GLU A 322 8.83 13.38 -28.72
CA GLU A 322 8.52 14.62 -28.01
C GLU A 322 8.71 14.49 -26.50
N ALA A 323 8.12 13.46 -25.89
CA ALA A 323 8.26 13.18 -24.47
C ALA A 323 9.73 12.96 -24.09
N GLN A 324 10.49 12.22 -24.91
CA GLN A 324 11.90 11.97 -24.69
C GLN A 324 12.76 13.23 -24.79
N ARG A 325 12.47 14.11 -25.75
CA ARG A 325 13.12 15.42 -25.88
C ARG A 325 12.84 16.30 -24.67
N ALA A 326 11.59 16.35 -24.20
CA ALA A 326 11.20 17.08 -23.01
C ALA A 326 11.92 16.54 -21.76
N LEU A 327 11.91 15.22 -21.56
CA LEU A 327 12.62 14.52 -20.47
C LEU A 327 14.11 14.85 -20.45
N THR A 328 14.75 14.74 -21.61
CA THR A 328 16.17 15.04 -21.80
C THR A 328 16.50 16.50 -21.47
N LYS A 329 15.65 17.45 -21.86
CA LYS A 329 15.84 18.86 -21.55
C LYS A 329 15.71 19.08 -20.03
N THR A 330 14.63 18.60 -19.45
CA THR A 330 14.35 18.73 -18.02
C THR A 330 15.46 18.14 -17.15
N LEU A 331 15.92 16.92 -17.43
CA LEU A 331 17.00 16.28 -16.66
C LEU A 331 18.32 17.05 -16.73
N ARG A 332 18.72 17.51 -17.92
CA ARG A 332 19.94 18.33 -18.07
C ARG A 332 19.84 19.63 -17.28
N ASP A 333 18.68 20.26 -17.28
CA ASP A 333 18.46 21.50 -16.55
C ASP A 333 18.49 21.26 -15.04
N ILE A 334 17.86 20.19 -14.54
CA ILE A 334 17.91 19.77 -13.13
C ILE A 334 19.35 19.49 -12.72
N TRP A 335 20.07 18.64 -13.46
CA TRP A 335 21.43 18.25 -13.11
C TRP A 335 22.39 19.43 -13.12
N LYS A 336 22.23 20.39 -14.04
CA LYS A 336 23.02 21.63 -14.03
C LYS A 336 22.71 22.52 -12.83
N ARG A 337 21.43 22.73 -12.51
CA ARG A 337 20.99 23.61 -11.42
C ARG A 337 21.32 23.06 -10.04
N THR A 338 21.29 21.74 -9.89
CA THR A 338 21.49 21.06 -8.60
C THR A 338 22.89 20.50 -8.44
N ARG A 339 23.80 20.77 -9.38
CA ARG A 339 25.18 20.30 -9.31
C ARG A 339 25.87 20.90 -8.09
N THR A 340 26.50 20.04 -7.29
CA THR A 340 27.46 20.44 -6.25
C THR A 340 28.80 19.78 -6.53
N ASP A 341 29.91 20.39 -6.11
CA ASP A 341 31.24 19.82 -6.29
C ASP A 341 31.55 18.68 -5.29
N GLU A 342 30.58 18.29 -4.46
CA GLU A 342 30.72 17.18 -3.53
C GLU A 342 30.72 15.84 -4.28
N PRO A 343 31.78 15.01 -4.13
CA PRO A 343 31.80 13.69 -4.73
C PRO A 343 30.74 12.77 -4.13
N ALA A 344 29.97 12.07 -4.97
CA ALA A 344 28.93 11.15 -4.52
C ALA A 344 29.36 9.68 -4.63
N ASP A 345 28.95 8.90 -3.64
CA ASP A 345 28.98 7.43 -3.70
C ASP A 345 27.62 6.91 -4.19
N MET A 346 27.62 6.13 -5.26
CA MET A 346 26.42 5.50 -5.80
C MET A 346 25.92 4.35 -4.90
N GLY A 347 26.84 3.62 -4.25
CA GLY A 347 26.55 2.50 -3.37
C GLY A 347 25.69 1.40 -4.02
N SER A 348 25.81 1.17 -5.33
CA SER A 348 24.95 0.22 -6.06
C SER A 348 25.17 -1.22 -5.62
N MET A 349 26.39 -1.63 -5.30
CA MET A 349 26.69 -3.01 -4.90
C MET A 349 26.22 -3.30 -3.48
N VAL A 350 26.30 -2.34 -2.58
CA VAL A 350 25.69 -2.44 -1.24
C VAL A 350 24.18 -2.59 -1.36
N GLN A 351 23.53 -1.79 -2.21
CA GLN A 351 22.10 -1.90 -2.49
C GLN A 351 21.73 -3.26 -3.10
N LEU A 352 22.52 -3.74 -4.06
CA LEU A 352 22.33 -5.05 -4.70
C LEU A 352 22.40 -6.18 -3.67
N ALA A 353 23.48 -6.25 -2.89
CA ALA A 353 23.68 -7.27 -1.87
C ALA A 353 22.50 -7.34 -0.88
N ARG A 354 22.06 -6.18 -0.37
CA ARG A 354 20.91 -6.10 0.56
C ARG A 354 19.61 -6.63 -0.06
N ARG A 355 19.41 -6.47 -1.37
CA ARG A 355 18.18 -6.86 -2.08
C ARG A 355 18.18 -8.30 -2.59
N MET A 356 19.32 -9.00 -2.58
CA MET A 356 19.40 -10.36 -3.09
C MET A 356 18.52 -11.36 -2.34
N LYS A 357 18.28 -11.15 -1.04
CA LYS A 357 17.34 -11.99 -0.26
C LYS A 357 15.92 -11.92 -0.83
N ASP A 358 15.46 -10.72 -1.19
CA ASP A 358 14.12 -10.51 -1.77
C ASP A 358 14.03 -11.12 -3.17
N VAL A 359 15.11 -11.02 -3.96
CA VAL A 359 15.20 -11.62 -5.30
C VAL A 359 15.10 -13.15 -5.20
N ARG A 360 15.88 -13.78 -4.32
CA ARG A 360 15.91 -15.23 -4.15
C ARG A 360 14.62 -15.81 -3.57
N ARG A 361 13.83 -15.00 -2.86
CA ARG A 361 12.49 -15.39 -2.43
C ARG A 361 11.54 -15.62 -3.60
N VAL A 362 11.72 -14.90 -4.71
CA VAL A 362 10.92 -15.06 -5.93
C VAL A 362 11.59 -16.06 -6.89
N HIS A 363 12.91 -16.02 -6.99
CA HIS A 363 13.73 -16.83 -7.89
C HIS A 363 14.81 -17.61 -7.11
N PRO A 364 14.45 -18.74 -6.46
CA PRO A 364 15.40 -19.52 -5.65
C PRO A 364 16.65 -19.96 -6.42
N ASP A 365 16.50 -20.26 -7.72
CA ASP A 365 17.56 -20.73 -8.60
C ASP A 365 18.69 -19.70 -8.81
N PHE A 366 18.46 -18.41 -8.51
CA PHE A 366 19.50 -17.37 -8.57
C PHE A 366 20.47 -17.42 -7.36
N GLY A 367 20.24 -18.34 -6.43
CA GLY A 367 21.13 -18.64 -5.30
C GLY A 367 22.22 -19.66 -5.59
N ALA A 368 22.37 -20.13 -6.84
CA ALA A 368 23.40 -21.11 -7.19
C ALA A 368 24.80 -20.66 -6.73
N GLY A 369 25.51 -21.57 -6.07
CA GLY A 369 26.84 -21.35 -5.51
C GLY A 369 27.92 -21.17 -6.56
N ALA A 370 29.18 -21.14 -6.11
CA ALA A 370 30.30 -21.26 -7.05
C ALA A 370 30.19 -22.61 -7.76
N SER A 371 30.51 -22.62 -9.04
CA SER A 371 30.53 -23.84 -9.85
C SER A 371 31.86 -23.95 -10.57
N GLN A 372 32.20 -25.16 -10.99
CA GLN A 372 33.42 -25.43 -11.73
C GLN A 372 33.03 -26.00 -13.09
N LEU A 373 33.61 -25.48 -14.16
CA LEU A 373 33.45 -25.98 -15.52
C LEU A 373 34.82 -26.44 -16.03
N GLY A 374 35.11 -27.73 -15.90
CA GLY A 374 36.45 -28.26 -16.14
C GLY A 374 37.45 -27.69 -15.14
N GLU A 375 38.46 -26.96 -15.62
CA GLU A 375 39.45 -26.26 -14.79
C GLU A 375 39.08 -24.81 -14.49
N VAL A 376 37.94 -24.32 -15.02
CA VAL A 376 37.51 -22.93 -14.84
C VAL A 376 36.58 -22.80 -13.65
N ASP A 377 37.04 -22.07 -12.63
CA ASP A 377 36.22 -21.68 -11.48
C ASP A 377 35.28 -20.53 -11.84
N LEU A 378 33.97 -20.79 -11.78
CA LEU A 378 32.94 -19.78 -11.93
C LEU A 378 32.54 -19.24 -10.56
N PRO A 379 32.92 -17.98 -10.23
CA PRO A 379 32.56 -17.40 -8.94
C PRO A 379 31.05 -17.28 -8.80
N SER A 380 30.57 -17.45 -7.56
CA SER A 380 29.17 -17.23 -7.23
C SER A 380 28.78 -15.77 -7.48
N PHE A 381 27.49 -15.51 -7.69
CA PHE A 381 27.01 -14.15 -7.90
C PHE A 381 27.33 -13.24 -6.69
N ASP A 382 27.21 -13.75 -5.46
CA ASP A 382 27.57 -13.01 -4.25
C ASP A 382 29.06 -12.65 -4.18
N THR A 383 29.92 -13.53 -4.69
CA THR A 383 31.37 -13.27 -4.79
C THR A 383 31.64 -12.14 -5.78
N LEU A 384 30.96 -12.13 -6.94
CA LEU A 384 31.06 -11.05 -7.93
C LEU A 384 30.59 -9.72 -7.33
N VAL A 385 29.44 -9.70 -6.64
CA VAL A 385 28.93 -8.50 -5.96
C VAL A 385 29.91 -7.99 -4.90
N ALA A 386 30.48 -8.88 -4.08
CA ALA A 386 31.45 -8.49 -3.05
C ALA A 386 32.74 -7.92 -3.64
N ARG A 387 33.26 -8.51 -4.72
CA ARG A 387 34.43 -7.99 -5.45
C ARG A 387 34.13 -6.64 -6.09
N ALA A 388 32.98 -6.51 -6.75
CA ALA A 388 32.56 -5.26 -7.37
C ALA A 388 32.35 -4.15 -6.33
N ASN A 389 31.82 -4.47 -5.15
CA ASN A 389 31.65 -3.53 -4.04
C ASN A 389 32.99 -2.95 -3.55
N LYS A 390 34.04 -3.77 -3.48
CA LYS A 390 35.39 -3.28 -3.12
C LYS A 390 35.89 -2.25 -4.14
N ARG A 391 35.60 -2.47 -5.43
CA ARG A 391 35.99 -1.57 -6.51
C ARG A 391 35.15 -0.30 -6.56
N GLU A 392 33.83 -0.42 -6.36
CA GLU A 392 32.89 0.70 -6.32
C GLU A 392 33.27 1.75 -5.27
N ARG A 393 33.73 1.31 -4.09
CA ARG A 393 34.15 2.22 -3.00
C ARG A 393 35.25 3.21 -3.39
N ALA A 394 36.07 2.86 -4.37
CA ALA A 394 37.14 3.72 -4.88
C ALA A 394 36.67 4.66 -6.03
N LEU A 395 35.44 4.50 -6.52
CA LEU A 395 34.93 5.14 -7.73
C LEU A 395 33.78 6.10 -7.40
N LYS A 396 34.12 7.22 -6.79
CA LYS A 396 33.15 8.30 -6.54
C LYS A 396 32.82 9.05 -7.84
N ALA A 397 31.58 9.50 -7.96
CA ALA A 397 31.21 10.49 -8.96
C ALA A 397 31.95 11.81 -8.67
N PRO A 398 32.38 12.56 -9.69
CA PRO A 398 33.12 13.80 -9.49
C PRO A 398 32.26 14.96 -8.95
N PHE A 399 30.93 14.80 -8.95
CA PHE A 399 29.97 15.76 -8.44
C PHE A 399 28.71 15.01 -7.98
N SER A 400 27.83 15.71 -7.28
CA SER A 400 26.49 15.21 -6.94
C SER A 400 25.42 16.13 -7.51
N VAL A 401 24.23 15.57 -7.76
CA VAL A 401 23.03 16.31 -8.19
C VAL A 401 21.83 15.85 -7.38
N HIS A 402 20.75 16.62 -7.38
CA HIS A 402 19.50 16.14 -6.79
C HIS A 402 18.84 15.12 -7.73
N ILE A 403 18.77 13.87 -7.29
CA ILE A 403 18.18 12.76 -8.03
C ILE A 403 16.76 12.46 -7.54
N HIS A 404 15.96 11.82 -8.38
CA HIS A 404 14.64 11.29 -8.04
C HIS A 404 14.75 10.08 -7.10
N GLY A 405 15.74 9.21 -7.30
CA GLY A 405 16.01 8.05 -6.44
C GLY A 405 15.14 6.81 -6.69
N ASP A 406 14.05 6.93 -7.47
CA ASP A 406 13.21 5.82 -7.95
C ASP A 406 12.71 6.09 -9.38
N PHE A 407 13.65 6.41 -10.27
CA PHE A 407 13.37 6.99 -11.59
C PHE A 407 12.89 5.97 -12.64
N ASN A 408 11.76 5.31 -12.36
CA ASN A 408 11.09 4.40 -13.29
C ASN A 408 10.20 5.18 -14.30
N LEU A 409 9.87 4.54 -15.42
CA LEU A 409 9.01 5.08 -16.48
C LEU A 409 7.62 5.56 -16.00
N ASP A 410 7.03 4.83 -15.05
CA ASP A 410 5.71 5.12 -14.48
C ASP A 410 5.72 6.32 -13.52
N ASN A 411 6.91 6.73 -13.05
CA ASN A 411 7.10 7.90 -12.20
C ASN A 411 7.34 9.21 -12.97
N VAL A 412 7.38 9.15 -14.30
CA VAL A 412 7.57 10.30 -15.19
C VAL A 412 6.28 10.55 -15.95
N ILE A 413 5.70 11.74 -15.82
CA ILE A 413 4.51 12.17 -16.56
C ILE A 413 4.93 13.21 -17.59
N TYR A 414 4.43 13.08 -18.82
CA TYR A 414 4.55 14.10 -19.85
C TYR A 414 3.18 14.71 -20.14
N ASP A 415 3.10 16.03 -20.00
CA ASP A 415 1.96 16.83 -20.40
C ASP A 415 2.18 17.32 -21.84
N PRO A 416 1.40 16.83 -22.83
CA PRO A 416 1.54 17.24 -24.22
C PRO A 416 1.08 18.67 -24.49
N VAL A 417 0.20 19.23 -23.64
CA VAL A 417 -0.32 20.60 -23.79
C VAL A 417 0.73 21.61 -23.36
N GLU A 418 1.25 21.46 -22.14
CA GLU A 418 2.31 22.34 -21.64
C GLU A 418 3.71 21.98 -22.15
N LYS A 419 3.86 20.80 -22.78
CA LYS A 419 5.15 20.19 -23.17
C LYS A 419 6.12 20.08 -22.00
N LYS A 420 5.59 19.76 -20.81
CA LYS A 420 6.34 19.67 -19.56
C LYS A 420 6.42 18.25 -19.04
N ILE A 421 7.51 18.00 -18.32
CA ILE A 421 7.70 16.77 -17.55
C ILE A 421 7.32 17.06 -16.10
N ARG A 422 6.64 16.11 -15.47
CA ARG A 422 6.31 16.09 -14.05
C ARG A 422 6.79 14.78 -13.43
N PHE A 423 7.17 14.79 -12.16
CA PHE A 423 7.59 13.60 -11.42
C PHE A 423 6.62 13.29 -10.27
N ILE A 424 6.44 12.00 -10.01
CA ILE A 424 5.67 11.47 -8.88
C ILE A 424 6.51 10.44 -8.11
N ASP A 425 6.08 10.10 -6.89
CA ASP A 425 6.79 9.14 -6.01
C ASP A 425 8.20 9.62 -5.61
N LEU A 426 8.25 10.79 -4.97
CA LEU A 426 9.47 11.56 -4.73
C LEU A 426 10.15 11.23 -3.39
N HIS A 427 9.65 10.25 -2.64
CA HIS A 427 10.12 9.90 -1.29
C HIS A 427 11.60 9.46 -1.20
N ARG A 428 12.24 9.06 -2.32
CA ARG A 428 13.68 8.66 -2.36
C ARG A 428 14.63 9.76 -2.81
N SER A 429 14.14 10.97 -3.03
CA SER A 429 14.93 12.05 -3.62
C SER A 429 16.02 12.55 -2.67
N ARG A 430 17.24 12.74 -3.20
CA ARG A 430 18.40 13.19 -2.43
C ARG A 430 19.53 13.64 -3.35
N TYR A 431 20.55 14.29 -2.80
CA TYR A 431 21.80 14.53 -3.52
C TYR A 431 22.60 13.23 -3.66
N MET A 432 22.96 12.89 -4.90
CA MET A 432 23.66 11.65 -5.22
C MET A 432 24.32 11.71 -6.61
N ASP A 433 24.96 10.61 -6.98
CA ASP A 433 25.34 10.29 -8.35
C ASP A 433 24.12 10.17 -9.27
N TYR A 434 24.08 10.99 -10.33
CA TYR A 434 23.02 10.98 -11.35
C TYR A 434 22.90 9.65 -12.10
N VAL A 435 23.99 8.86 -12.15
CA VAL A 435 24.01 7.54 -12.81
C VAL A 435 23.04 6.56 -12.14
N GLN A 436 22.70 6.78 -10.87
CA GLN A 436 21.70 5.97 -10.17
C GLN A 436 20.34 6.04 -10.88
N ASP A 437 19.80 7.23 -11.13
CA ASP A 437 18.54 7.41 -11.84
C ASP A 437 18.62 6.90 -13.28
N VAL A 438 19.75 7.15 -13.95
CA VAL A 438 19.98 6.68 -15.32
C VAL A 438 19.85 5.17 -15.41
N SER A 439 20.49 4.44 -14.49
CA SER A 439 20.44 2.98 -14.47
C SER A 439 19.05 2.43 -14.15
N VAL A 440 18.25 3.12 -13.32
CA VAL A 440 16.87 2.73 -13.00
C VAL A 440 15.99 2.94 -14.21
N PHE A 441 16.08 4.11 -14.84
CA PHE A 441 15.28 4.44 -16.02
C PHE A 441 15.52 3.44 -17.16
N MET A 442 16.77 3.19 -17.51
CA MET A 442 17.12 2.26 -18.60
C MET A 442 16.59 0.84 -18.33
N VAL A 443 16.74 0.31 -17.11
CA VAL A 443 16.23 -1.03 -16.80
C VAL A 443 14.71 -1.05 -16.67
N SER A 444 14.07 0.02 -16.21
CA SER A 444 12.61 0.11 -16.15
C SER A 444 11.97 0.01 -17.55
N ASN A 445 12.64 0.53 -18.59
CA ASN A 445 12.28 0.33 -19.99
C ASN A 445 12.37 -1.15 -20.39
N TYR A 446 13.49 -1.82 -20.09
CA TYR A 446 13.67 -3.24 -20.46
C TYR A 446 12.69 -4.19 -19.75
N ARG A 447 12.33 -3.86 -18.50
CA ARG A 447 11.47 -4.66 -17.61
C ARG A 447 10.04 -4.84 -18.14
N LEU A 448 9.58 -3.99 -19.06
CA LEU A 448 8.25 -4.08 -19.65
C LEU A 448 8.08 -5.45 -20.33
N GLN A 449 7.13 -6.24 -19.83
CA GLN A 449 6.89 -7.63 -20.25
C GLN A 449 6.10 -7.70 -21.57
N ILE A 450 6.69 -7.17 -22.64
CA ILE A 450 6.08 -7.10 -23.96
C ILE A 450 6.84 -8.00 -24.92
N GLN A 451 6.10 -8.80 -25.69
CA GLN A 451 6.68 -9.73 -26.67
C GLN A 451 6.63 -9.19 -28.11
N ASP A 452 5.99 -8.04 -28.32
CA ASP A 452 5.87 -7.40 -29.63
C ASP A 452 7.23 -6.82 -30.09
N GLY A 453 7.74 -7.35 -31.22
CA GLY A 453 9.05 -6.98 -31.77
C GLY A 453 9.22 -5.49 -32.10
N PRO A 454 8.24 -4.84 -32.78
CA PRO A 454 8.25 -3.40 -32.99
C PRO A 454 8.34 -2.59 -31.69
N ILE A 455 7.52 -2.89 -30.68
CA ILE A 455 7.57 -2.19 -29.38
C ILE A 455 8.91 -2.44 -28.68
N ARG A 456 9.47 -3.66 -28.74
CA ARG A 456 10.80 -3.95 -28.18
C ARG A 456 11.91 -3.17 -28.87
N SER A 457 11.83 -3.01 -30.19
CA SER A 457 12.75 -2.17 -30.96
C SER A 457 12.65 -0.70 -30.56
N ARG A 458 11.43 -0.20 -30.35
CA ARG A 458 11.18 1.16 -29.83
C ARG A 458 11.76 1.35 -28.44
N ILE A 459 11.53 0.41 -27.52
CA ILE A 459 12.10 0.42 -26.15
C ILE A 459 13.64 0.50 -26.21
N ALA A 460 14.28 -0.34 -27.03
CA ALA A 460 15.72 -0.32 -27.22
C ALA A 460 16.21 1.03 -27.78
N GLY A 461 15.47 1.62 -28.74
CA GLY A 461 15.75 2.95 -29.29
C GLY A 461 15.73 4.04 -28.22
N VAL A 462 14.68 4.09 -27.40
CA VAL A 462 14.56 5.06 -26.29
C VAL A 462 15.73 4.93 -25.31
N VAL A 463 16.12 3.70 -24.96
CA VAL A 463 17.26 3.46 -24.06
C VAL A 463 18.58 3.92 -24.69
N CYS A 464 18.82 3.62 -25.97
CA CYS A 464 20.04 4.03 -26.66
C CYS A 464 20.15 5.56 -26.77
N ASP A 465 19.07 6.22 -27.16
CA ASP A 465 19.02 7.68 -27.28
C ASP A 465 19.19 8.36 -25.92
N PHE A 466 18.58 7.80 -24.87
CA PHE A 466 18.77 8.27 -23.51
C PHE A 466 20.22 8.10 -23.04
N HIS A 467 20.84 6.94 -23.24
CA HIS A 467 22.26 6.73 -22.94
C HIS A 467 23.14 7.73 -23.70
N GLY A 468 22.92 7.90 -25.00
CA GLY A 468 23.70 8.83 -25.83
C GLY A 468 23.63 10.26 -25.34
N MET A 469 22.46 10.69 -24.85
CA MET A 469 22.27 11.98 -24.21
C MET A 469 23.04 12.10 -22.90
N VAL A 470 22.93 11.11 -22.02
CA VAL A 470 23.62 11.10 -20.72
C VAL A 470 25.14 11.04 -20.89
N ALA A 471 25.65 10.27 -21.86
CA ALA A 471 27.07 10.21 -22.18
C ALA A 471 27.60 11.56 -22.72
N LYS A 472 26.78 12.32 -23.46
CA LYS A 472 27.11 13.72 -23.82
C LYS A 472 27.17 14.61 -22.58
N PHE A 473 26.22 14.47 -21.65
CA PHE A 473 26.26 15.20 -20.38
C PHE A 473 27.51 14.87 -19.56
N ALA A 474 27.82 13.58 -19.35
CA ALA A 474 29.01 13.11 -18.65
C ALA A 474 30.30 13.74 -19.21
N ARG A 475 30.46 13.72 -20.54
CA ARG A 475 31.60 14.36 -21.22
C ARG A 475 31.66 15.87 -20.96
N SER A 476 30.53 16.57 -21.01
CA SER A 476 30.48 18.00 -20.71
C SER A 476 30.86 18.34 -19.26
N GLN A 477 30.63 17.40 -18.34
CA GLN A 477 30.98 17.52 -16.92
C GLN A 477 32.35 16.93 -16.57
N LYS A 478 33.13 16.49 -17.58
CA LYS A 478 34.42 15.82 -17.41
C LYS A 478 34.35 14.55 -16.54
N ASP A 479 33.19 13.90 -16.52
CA ASP A 479 32.98 12.66 -15.80
C ASP A 479 33.50 11.47 -16.62
N ARG A 480 34.73 11.07 -16.31
CA ARG A 480 35.44 10.02 -17.05
C ARG A 480 35.03 8.61 -16.65
N THR A 481 34.50 8.41 -15.44
CA THR A 481 34.17 7.07 -14.91
C THR A 481 32.69 6.71 -15.07
N PHE A 482 31.92 7.57 -15.75
CA PHE A 482 30.49 7.40 -16.03
C PHE A 482 30.11 5.99 -16.52
N GLU A 483 30.75 5.47 -17.57
CA GLU A 483 30.40 4.16 -18.16
C GLU A 483 30.61 3.02 -17.18
N TYR A 484 31.69 3.07 -16.39
CA TYR A 484 31.99 2.06 -15.40
C TYR A 484 30.97 2.08 -14.25
N ARG A 485 30.62 3.27 -13.74
CA ARG A 485 29.57 3.41 -12.72
C ARG A 485 28.20 3.00 -13.27
N LEU A 486 27.91 3.29 -14.55
CA LEU A 486 26.69 2.85 -15.20
C LEU A 486 26.62 1.33 -15.27
N ALA A 487 27.72 0.63 -15.53
CA ALA A 487 27.76 -0.83 -15.54
C ALA A 487 27.32 -1.43 -14.20
N LEU A 488 27.85 -0.89 -13.09
CA LEU A 488 27.48 -1.29 -11.73
C LEU A 488 26.03 -0.95 -11.40
N GLY A 489 25.57 0.24 -11.80
CA GLY A 489 24.18 0.67 -11.63
C GLY A 489 23.20 -0.23 -12.39
N LEU A 490 23.51 -0.55 -13.65
CA LEU A 490 22.73 -1.46 -14.48
C LEU A 490 22.73 -2.87 -13.90
N ALA A 491 23.87 -3.38 -13.45
CA ALA A 491 23.95 -4.70 -12.82
C ALA A 491 23.01 -4.79 -11.61
N ARG A 492 23.03 -3.77 -10.73
CA ARG A 492 22.08 -3.67 -9.61
C ARG A 492 20.64 -3.62 -10.11
N SER A 493 20.31 -2.71 -11.03
CA SER A 493 18.95 -2.52 -11.51
C SER A 493 18.37 -3.77 -12.17
N PHE A 494 19.15 -4.46 -13.01
CA PHE A 494 18.74 -5.70 -13.69
C PHE A 494 18.43 -6.80 -12.66
N ALA A 495 19.36 -7.11 -11.75
CA ALA A 495 19.15 -8.17 -10.77
C ALA A 495 18.00 -7.84 -9.81
N THR A 496 17.96 -6.63 -9.25
CA THR A 496 16.95 -6.27 -8.26
C THR A 496 15.54 -6.09 -8.84
N SER A 497 15.41 -5.82 -10.14
CA SER A 497 14.11 -5.73 -10.83
C SER A 497 13.46 -7.10 -11.03
N THR A 498 14.23 -8.20 -11.03
CA THR A 498 13.68 -9.55 -11.22
C THR A 498 12.67 -9.96 -10.15
N ARG A 499 12.72 -9.36 -8.94
CA ARG A 499 11.74 -9.60 -7.87
C ARG A 499 10.30 -9.19 -8.24
N PHE A 500 10.13 -8.45 -9.33
CA PHE A 500 8.83 -8.03 -9.85
C PHE A 500 8.40 -8.80 -11.10
N ILE A 501 9.21 -9.77 -11.54
CA ILE A 501 9.03 -10.49 -12.79
C ILE A 501 8.80 -11.95 -12.45
N PHE A 502 7.61 -12.46 -12.74
CA PHE A 502 7.29 -13.87 -12.52
C PHE A 502 7.73 -14.76 -13.68
N ASP A 503 7.76 -14.22 -14.91
CA ASP A 503 8.24 -14.98 -16.08
C ASP A 503 9.72 -15.38 -15.91
N ARG A 504 9.95 -16.69 -15.78
CA ARG A 504 11.27 -17.25 -15.47
C ARG A 504 12.29 -16.96 -16.57
N ALA A 505 11.86 -17.01 -17.84
CA ALA A 505 12.76 -16.79 -18.97
C ALA A 505 13.27 -15.34 -18.99
N HIS A 506 12.37 -14.36 -18.87
CA HIS A 506 12.71 -12.95 -18.84
C HIS A 506 13.51 -12.57 -17.58
N ALA A 507 13.11 -13.06 -16.40
CA ALA A 507 13.89 -12.86 -15.17
C ALA A 507 15.31 -13.42 -15.29
N ARG A 508 15.47 -14.62 -15.88
CA ARG A 508 16.79 -15.22 -16.13
C ARG A 508 17.61 -14.39 -17.10
N ARG A 509 17.03 -13.89 -18.19
CA ARG A 509 17.72 -12.99 -19.16
C ARG A 509 18.23 -11.71 -18.49
N MET A 510 17.44 -11.10 -17.59
CA MET A 510 17.87 -9.92 -16.82
C MET A 510 18.96 -10.25 -15.81
N PHE A 511 18.83 -11.36 -15.09
CA PHE A 511 19.83 -11.79 -14.11
C PHE A 511 21.18 -12.11 -14.78
N LEU A 512 21.16 -12.77 -15.95
CA LEU A 512 22.38 -13.03 -16.73
C LEU A 512 23.03 -11.74 -17.23
N ARG A 513 22.25 -10.73 -17.68
CA ARG A 513 22.79 -9.40 -18.01
C ARG A 513 23.46 -8.73 -16.81
N SER A 514 22.86 -8.85 -15.63
CA SER A 514 23.48 -8.36 -14.39
C SER A 514 24.82 -9.04 -14.11
N ARG A 515 24.87 -10.37 -14.20
CA ARG A 515 26.12 -11.13 -14.04
C ARG A 515 27.18 -10.73 -15.06
N PHE A 516 26.81 -10.67 -16.33
CA PHE A 516 27.70 -10.24 -17.42
C PHE A 516 28.29 -8.86 -17.14
N LEU A 517 27.47 -7.90 -16.71
CA LEU A 517 27.94 -6.55 -16.37
C LEU A 517 28.94 -6.55 -15.19
N LEU A 518 28.72 -7.37 -14.16
CA LEU A 518 29.67 -7.51 -13.05
C LEU A 518 30.99 -8.14 -13.52
N GLU A 519 30.93 -9.18 -14.35
CA GLU A 519 32.12 -9.85 -14.90
C GLU A 519 32.92 -8.91 -15.80
N GLN A 520 32.26 -8.15 -16.69
CA GLN A 520 32.91 -7.13 -17.53
C GLN A 520 33.50 -6.00 -16.70
N ALA A 521 32.77 -5.51 -15.70
CA ALA A 521 33.29 -4.48 -14.79
C ALA A 521 34.53 -5.02 -14.07
N LEU A 522 34.53 -6.25 -13.59
CA LEU A 522 35.66 -6.85 -12.87
C LEU A 522 36.85 -7.24 -13.77
N SER A 523 36.62 -7.53 -15.05
CA SER A 523 37.70 -7.83 -16.01
C SER A 523 38.46 -6.57 -16.46
N CYS A 524 37.84 -5.39 -16.35
CA CYS A 524 38.52 -4.13 -16.58
C CYS A 524 39.71 -3.99 -15.61
N PRO A 525 40.96 -3.71 -16.05
CA PRO A 525 42.07 -3.52 -15.12
C PRO A 525 41.86 -2.29 -14.21
N PRO A 526 42.28 -2.34 -12.93
CA PRO A 526 42.26 -1.18 -12.04
C PRO A 526 43.00 0.02 -12.66
N GLY A 527 42.43 1.22 -12.57
CA GLY A 527 42.96 2.44 -13.17
C GLY A 527 42.63 2.61 -14.67
N LYS A 528 41.92 1.66 -15.29
CA LYS A 528 41.44 1.75 -16.68
C LYS A 528 39.94 1.98 -16.78
N GLU A 529 39.27 2.33 -15.68
CA GLU A 529 37.82 2.54 -15.62
C GLU A 529 37.35 3.64 -16.58
N GLU A 530 38.18 4.67 -16.83
CA GLU A 530 37.87 5.74 -17.80
C GLU A 530 37.78 5.27 -19.26
N ARG A 531 38.37 4.11 -19.57
CA ARG A 531 38.34 3.50 -20.91
C ARG A 531 37.22 2.48 -21.07
N PHE A 532 36.49 2.18 -19.99
CA PHE A 532 35.41 1.21 -20.01
C PHE A 532 34.28 1.65 -20.94
N LYS A 533 33.70 0.71 -21.67
CA LYS A 533 32.59 0.94 -22.60
C LYS A 533 31.55 -0.16 -22.46
N LEU A 534 30.29 0.24 -22.56
CA LEU A 534 29.16 -0.67 -22.49
C LEU A 534 28.57 -0.91 -23.90
N PRO A 535 28.26 -2.17 -24.25
CA PRO A 535 27.50 -2.51 -25.45
C PRO A 535 26.00 -2.26 -25.20
N ILE A 536 25.59 -0.98 -25.13
CA ILE A 536 24.23 -0.60 -24.72
C ILE A 536 23.17 -1.18 -25.67
N ARG A 537 23.43 -1.20 -26.97
CA ARG A 537 22.47 -1.72 -27.94
C ARG A 537 22.17 -3.20 -27.70
N GLU A 538 23.21 -3.98 -27.48
CA GLU A 538 23.16 -5.43 -27.25
C GLU A 538 22.58 -5.77 -25.88
N LEU A 539 22.85 -4.94 -24.87
CA LEU A 539 22.28 -5.12 -23.52
C LEU A 539 20.77 -4.94 -23.50
N PHE A 540 20.22 -4.12 -24.40
CA PHE A 540 18.80 -3.75 -24.42
C PHE A 540 18.02 -4.29 -25.64
N SER A 541 18.68 -5.01 -26.54
CA SER A 541 18.03 -5.87 -27.53
C SER A 541 17.62 -7.22 -26.93
N ASP A 542 16.62 -7.87 -27.52
CA ASP A 542 16.23 -9.25 -27.17
C ASP A 542 16.88 -10.30 -28.07
#